data_AF-A0AAD1R476-F1
#
_entry.id   AF-A0AAD1R476-F1
#
_cell.length_a   1.000
_cell.length_b   1.000
_cell.length_c   1.000
_cell.angle_alpha   90.00
_cell.angle_beta   90.00
_cell.angle_gamma   90.00
#
_symmetry.space_group_name_H-M   'P 1'
#
loop_
_entity.id
_entity.type
_entity.pdbx_description
1 polymer ?
#
loop_
_entity_poly.entity_id
_entity_poly.type
_entity_poly.pdbx_seq_one_letter_code
_entity_poly.pdbx_strand_id
1 'polypeptide(L)'
;QLQSRGGLGVPKLTTYYEAAILDSAIRYHAPKHTFQWADMESDRSKPHSLLHAMWSPKIHRPPKLSLYPTSALMLKYWDRLMATITEKGKFCLQAPIEALTRLTPWLSLKTWTKYGVKLIQDICTQKGIKPFPALQTQYNIPNSCIFQYLQ
;
A
#
# COMPACT_ATOMS: atom_id res chain seq x y z
N GLN A 1 21.63 34.29 18.86
CA GLN A 1 20.15 34.33 18.76
C GLN A 1 19.76 34.23 17.28
N LEU A 2 18.60 33.64 16.98
CA LEU A 2 18.04 33.20 15.67
C LEU A 2 18.53 31.83 15.12
N GLN A 3 18.27 30.77 15.89
CA GLN A 3 18.01 29.43 15.35
C GLN A 3 16.63 28.97 15.84
N SER A 4 15.57 29.53 15.26
CA SER A 4 14.20 29.09 15.51
C SER A 4 13.27 29.57 14.40
N ARG A 5 13.19 28.83 13.29
CA ARG A 5 12.07 28.79 12.34
C ARG A 5 12.44 27.82 11.21
N GLY A 6 11.68 26.73 11.09
CA GLY A 6 11.87 25.71 10.08
C GLY A 6 11.67 26.27 8.66
N GLY A 7 12.77 26.59 7.99
CA GLY A 7 12.83 26.55 6.55
C GLY A 7 13.34 25.17 6.16
N LEU A 8 12.63 24.46 5.27
CA LEU A 8 13.24 23.39 4.48
C LEU A 8 14.53 23.98 3.91
N GLY A 9 15.68 23.53 4.43
CA GLY A 9 16.99 24.03 3.99
C GLY A 9 17.01 23.92 2.47
N VAL A 10 17.08 25.07 1.80
CA VAL A 10 17.06 25.13 0.34
C VAL A 10 18.11 24.15 -0.15
N PRO A 11 17.73 23.10 -0.90
CA PRO A 11 18.69 22.14 -1.36
C PRO A 11 19.74 22.87 -2.19
N LYS A 12 21.04 22.60 -1.97
CA LYS A 12 22.11 23.27 -2.71
C LYS A 12 21.87 23.06 -4.21
N LEU A 13 21.48 24.13 -4.90
CA LEU A 13 21.04 24.08 -6.30
C LEU A 13 22.14 23.49 -7.21
N THR A 14 23.40 23.75 -6.87
CA THR A 14 24.58 23.20 -7.55
C THR A 14 24.59 21.67 -7.53
N THR A 15 24.26 21.06 -6.39
CA THR A 15 24.22 19.60 -6.25
C THR A 15 23.10 18.98 -7.09
N TYR A 16 21.96 19.66 -7.21
CA TYR A 16 20.87 19.21 -8.08
C TYR A 16 21.25 19.33 -9.56
N TYR A 17 21.92 20.41 -9.92
CA TYR A 17 22.40 20.63 -11.28
C TYR A 17 23.46 19.60 -11.68
N GLU A 18 24.44 19.35 -10.81
CA GLU A 18 25.46 18.30 -10.99
C GLU A 18 24.82 16.91 -11.11
N ALA A 19 23.87 16.57 -10.23
CA ALA A 19 23.15 15.31 -10.30
C ALA A 19 22.36 15.16 -11.60
N ALA A 20 21.73 16.23 -12.09
CA ALA A 20 20.98 16.22 -13.35
C ALA A 20 21.90 16.03 -14.58
N ILE A 21 23.07 16.67 -14.59
CA ILE A 21 24.08 16.47 -15.64
C ILE A 21 24.59 15.02 -15.61
N LEU A 22 24.90 14.49 -14.42
CA LEU A 22 25.38 13.12 -14.27
C LEU A 22 24.31 12.10 -14.70
N ASP A 23 23.05 12.27 -14.31
CA ASP A 23 21.94 11.42 -14.76
C ASP A 23 21.78 11.48 -16.28
N SER A 24 21.90 12.67 -16.88
CA SER A 24 21.84 12.84 -18.33
C SER A 24 23.00 12.14 -19.04
N ALA A 25 24.22 12.25 -18.52
CA ALA A 25 25.40 11.57 -19.06
C ALA A 25 25.27 10.05 -18.92
N ILE A 26 24.81 9.56 -17.77
CA ILE A 26 24.54 8.13 -17.55
C ILE A 26 23.50 7.64 -18.54
N ARG A 27 22.40 8.35 -18.76
CA ARG A 27 21.36 7.95 -19.73
C ARG A 27 21.85 7.99 -21.18
N TYR A 28 22.72 8.94 -21.52
CA TYR A 28 23.27 9.07 -22.87
C TYR A 28 24.27 7.96 -23.20
N HIS A 29 25.05 7.53 -22.20
CA HIS A 29 26.04 6.46 -22.32
C HIS A 29 25.50 5.08 -21.91
N ALA A 30 24.30 5.02 -21.34
CA ALA A 30 23.64 3.76 -21.05
C ALA A 30 23.33 3.06 -22.38
N PRO A 31 23.72 1.77 -22.53
CA PRO A 31 23.26 0.96 -23.65
C PRO A 31 21.74 1.05 -23.76
N LYS A 32 21.20 1.34 -24.96
CA LYS A 32 19.75 1.44 -25.22
C LYS A 32 18.95 0.18 -24.78
N HIS A 33 19.66 -0.92 -24.52
CA HIS A 33 19.14 -2.15 -23.93
C HIS A 33 20.00 -2.63 -22.75
N THR A 34 20.15 -1.82 -21.70
CA THR A 34 20.42 -2.41 -20.38
C THR A 34 19.19 -3.20 -19.99
N PHE A 35 19.24 -4.52 -20.16
CA PHE A 35 18.25 -5.42 -19.55
C PHE A 35 18.17 -5.09 -18.08
N GLN A 36 17.02 -4.58 -17.65
CA GLN A 36 16.81 -4.40 -16.23
C GLN A 36 16.78 -5.79 -15.62
N TRP A 37 17.25 -5.90 -14.39
CA TRP A 37 17.14 -7.15 -13.65
C TRP A 37 15.68 -7.69 -13.66
N ALA A 38 14.70 -6.78 -13.59
CA ALA A 38 13.28 -7.11 -13.74
C ALA A 38 12.95 -7.82 -15.07
N ASP A 39 13.56 -7.41 -16.19
CA ASP A 39 13.36 -8.04 -17.49
C ASP A 39 13.90 -9.47 -17.52
N MET A 40 15.10 -9.67 -16.96
CA MET A 40 15.72 -10.99 -16.84
C MET A 40 14.89 -11.94 -15.97
N GLU A 41 14.34 -11.45 -14.85
CA GLU A 41 13.47 -12.25 -13.99
C GLU A 41 12.14 -12.59 -14.65
N SER A 42 11.57 -11.62 -15.39
CA SER A 42 10.31 -11.81 -16.09
C SER A 42 10.39 -12.92 -17.15
N ASP A 43 11.55 -13.08 -17.78
CA ASP A 43 11.74 -14.11 -18.81
C ASP A 43 11.81 -15.52 -18.20
N ARG A 44 12.48 -15.66 -17.05
CA ARG A 44 12.56 -16.93 -16.31
C ARG A 44 11.27 -17.32 -15.61
N SER A 45 10.47 -16.34 -15.16
CA SER A 45 9.24 -16.62 -14.42
C SER A 45 8.09 -17.06 -15.32
N LYS A 46 8.21 -16.91 -16.66
CA LYS A 46 7.19 -17.35 -17.63
C LYS A 46 6.78 -18.81 -17.40
N PRO A 47 5.47 -19.13 -17.44
CA PRO A 47 4.39 -18.26 -17.90
C PRO A 47 3.81 -17.32 -16.83
N HIS A 48 4.30 -17.35 -15.58
CA HIS A 48 3.70 -16.63 -14.46
C HIS A 48 4.53 -15.41 -14.08
N SER A 49 3.91 -14.24 -14.07
CA SER A 49 4.61 -13.02 -13.62
C SER A 49 5.05 -13.18 -12.16
N LEU A 50 6.27 -12.71 -11.83
CA LEU A 50 6.74 -12.61 -10.45
C LEU A 50 5.76 -11.81 -9.56
N LEU A 51 5.11 -10.79 -10.12
CA LEU A 51 4.07 -10.03 -9.40
C LEU A 51 2.89 -10.94 -9.03
N HIS A 52 2.44 -11.78 -9.96
CA HIS A 52 1.38 -12.74 -9.69
C HIS A 52 1.80 -13.76 -8.62
N ALA A 53 3.07 -14.21 -8.65
CA ALA A 53 3.61 -15.06 -7.61
C ALA A 53 3.61 -14.35 -6.23
N MET A 54 4.01 -13.08 -6.13
CA MET A 54 3.99 -12.37 -4.85
C MET A 54 2.58 -12.26 -4.26
N TRP A 55 1.58 -11.90 -5.06
CA TRP A 55 0.22 -11.67 -4.57
C TRP A 55 -0.63 -12.94 -4.42
N SER A 56 -0.22 -14.07 -5.00
CA SER A 56 -0.91 -15.35 -4.83
C SER A 56 -0.56 -16.00 -3.49
N PRO A 57 -1.52 -16.65 -2.81
CA PRO A 57 -1.23 -17.47 -1.64
C PRO A 57 -0.27 -18.59 -2.00
N LYS A 58 0.65 -18.93 -1.09
CA LYS A 58 1.69 -19.95 -1.30
C LYS A 58 1.13 -21.29 -1.82
N ILE A 59 -0.08 -21.66 -1.40
CA ILE A 59 -0.77 -22.90 -1.80
C ILE A 59 -1.18 -22.89 -3.28
N HIS A 60 -1.47 -21.71 -3.84
CA HIS A 60 -1.91 -21.55 -5.23
C HIS A 60 -0.75 -21.28 -6.19
N ARG A 61 0.49 -21.22 -5.70
CA ARG A 61 1.66 -21.00 -6.55
C ARG A 61 2.10 -22.28 -7.24
N PRO A 62 2.70 -22.18 -8.44
CA PRO A 62 3.33 -23.32 -9.08
C PRO A 62 4.40 -23.95 -8.16
N PRO A 63 4.46 -25.28 -8.03
CA PRO A 63 5.42 -25.97 -7.17
C PRO A 63 6.88 -25.80 -7.64
N LYS A 64 7.09 -25.42 -8.90
CA LYS A 64 8.40 -25.14 -9.50
C LYS A 64 8.37 -23.80 -10.24
N LEU A 65 8.40 -22.71 -9.48
CA LEU A 65 8.63 -21.39 -10.05
C LEU A 65 10.13 -21.27 -10.35
N SER A 66 10.50 -21.22 -11.63
CA SER A 66 11.90 -21.05 -12.05
C SER A 66 12.33 -19.60 -11.80
N LEU A 67 12.67 -19.27 -10.56
CA LEU A 67 13.13 -17.94 -10.18
C LEU A 67 14.65 -17.91 -10.04
N TYR A 68 15.22 -16.72 -10.16
CA TYR A 68 16.60 -16.49 -9.75
C TYR A 68 16.71 -16.57 -8.21
N PRO A 69 17.88 -16.86 -7.65
CA PRO A 69 18.07 -16.98 -6.21
C PRO A 69 17.59 -15.75 -5.44
N THR A 70 17.79 -14.55 -6.00
CA THR A 70 17.38 -13.27 -5.43
C THR A 70 15.86 -13.14 -5.33
N SER A 71 15.12 -13.37 -6.42
CA SER A 71 13.65 -13.32 -6.40
C SER A 71 13.05 -14.46 -5.58
N ALA A 72 13.66 -15.65 -5.59
CA ALA A 72 13.24 -16.75 -4.72
C ALA A 72 13.38 -16.38 -3.22
N LEU A 73 14.48 -15.71 -2.85
CA LEU A 73 14.69 -15.20 -1.50
C LEU A 73 13.66 -14.11 -1.16
N MET A 74 13.42 -13.16 -2.07
CA MET A 74 12.41 -12.11 -1.90
C MET A 74 11.02 -12.70 -1.68
N LEU A 75 10.60 -13.67 -2.50
CA LEU A 75 9.33 -14.36 -2.37
C LEU A 75 9.20 -15.07 -1.00
N LYS A 76 10.28 -15.70 -0.53
CA LYS A 76 10.32 -16.35 0.79
C LYS A 76 10.19 -15.34 1.94
N TYR A 77 10.83 -14.18 1.84
CA TYR A 77 10.67 -13.10 2.83
C TYR A 77 9.28 -12.50 2.79
N TRP A 78 8.75 -12.29 1.59
CA TRP A 78 7.38 -11.83 1.38
C TRP A 78 6.38 -12.79 2.02
N ASP A 79 6.52 -14.10 1.84
CA ASP A 79 5.66 -15.10 2.48
C ASP A 79 5.70 -15.04 3.99
N ARG A 80 6.89 -14.84 4.57
CA ARG A 80 7.04 -14.68 6.02
C ARG A 80 6.34 -13.41 6.51
N LEU A 81 6.52 -12.30 5.80
CA LEU A 81 5.86 -11.04 6.12
C LEU A 81 4.34 -11.18 6.00
N MET A 82 3.86 -11.73 4.90
CA MET A 82 2.43 -11.94 4.67
C MET A 82 1.83 -12.90 5.70
N ALA A 83 2.54 -13.96 6.11
CA ALA A 83 2.12 -14.82 7.21
C ALA A 83 1.97 -14.02 8.51
N THR A 84 2.93 -13.17 8.87
CA THR A 84 2.81 -12.33 10.07
C THR A 84 1.69 -11.27 9.98
N ILE A 85 1.39 -10.78 8.77
CA ILE A 85 0.31 -9.81 8.54
C ILE A 85 -1.05 -10.52 8.60
N THR A 86 -1.17 -11.71 8.00
CA THR A 86 -2.41 -12.50 7.99
C THR A 86 -2.70 -13.17 9.32
N GLU A 87 -1.70 -13.61 10.09
CA GLU A 87 -1.86 -14.04 11.49
C GLU A 87 -2.32 -12.88 12.38
N LYS A 88 -1.88 -11.65 12.09
CA LYS A 88 -2.41 -10.45 12.74
C LYS A 88 -3.77 -10.03 12.20
N GLY A 89 -4.22 -10.59 11.07
CA GLY A 89 -5.61 -10.64 10.60
C GLY A 89 -6.36 -9.33 10.63
N LYS A 90 -5.67 -8.19 10.54
CA LYS A 90 -6.27 -6.88 10.80
C LYS A 90 -5.95 -5.99 9.63
N PHE A 91 -7.00 -5.50 8.99
CA PHE A 91 -6.98 -4.20 8.34
C PHE A 91 -6.11 -3.27 9.18
N CYS A 92 -5.27 -2.45 8.55
CA CYS A 92 -4.58 -1.43 9.29
C CYS A 92 -5.66 -0.52 9.91
N LEU A 93 -5.98 -0.75 11.18
CA LEU A 93 -7.08 -0.07 11.86
C LEU A 93 -6.82 1.43 11.97
N GLN A 94 -5.54 1.80 11.87
CA GLN A 94 -5.06 3.18 11.83
C GLN A 94 -5.04 3.77 10.41
N ALA A 95 -5.46 3.03 9.39
CA ALA A 95 -5.62 3.60 8.06
C ALA A 95 -6.84 4.54 8.05
N PRO A 96 -6.77 5.63 7.25
CA PRO A 96 -7.90 6.52 7.08
C PRO A 96 -9.03 5.80 6.38
N ILE A 97 -10.26 6.09 6.79
CA ILE A 97 -11.49 5.57 6.16
C ILE A 97 -11.57 5.95 4.68
N GLU A 98 -10.93 7.05 4.28
CA GLU A 98 -10.86 7.47 2.87
C GLU A 98 -10.23 6.41 1.98
N ALA A 99 -9.34 5.55 2.51
CA ALA A 99 -8.77 4.42 1.78
C ALA A 99 -9.84 3.41 1.31
N LEU A 100 -10.99 3.36 2.01
CA LEU A 100 -12.12 2.49 1.66
C LEU A 100 -13.02 3.08 0.55
N THR A 101 -12.85 4.34 0.15
CA THR A 101 -13.71 4.99 -0.85
C THR A 101 -13.77 4.26 -2.19
N ARG A 102 -12.69 3.61 -2.59
CA ARG A 102 -12.64 2.81 -3.82
C ARG A 102 -13.25 1.42 -3.67
N LEU A 103 -13.28 0.89 -2.45
CA LEU A 103 -13.74 -0.47 -2.15
C LEU A 103 -15.23 -0.51 -1.80
N THR A 104 -15.74 0.53 -1.13
CA THR A 104 -17.13 0.64 -0.68
C THR A 104 -17.76 1.96 -1.13
N PRO A 105 -17.99 2.15 -2.44
CA PRO A 105 -18.55 3.39 -2.99
C PRO A 105 -19.98 3.71 -2.51
N TRP A 106 -20.73 2.71 -2.03
CA TRP A 106 -22.08 2.88 -1.49
C TRP A 106 -22.12 3.48 -0.08
N LEU A 107 -21.01 3.39 0.65
CA LEU A 107 -20.90 3.96 1.99
C LEU A 107 -20.67 5.47 1.87
N SER A 108 -21.50 6.28 2.53
CA SER A 108 -21.38 7.75 2.50
C SER A 108 -20.22 8.26 3.36
N LEU A 109 -18.99 7.80 3.05
CA LEU A 109 -17.77 8.09 3.80
C LEU A 109 -17.50 9.58 3.96
N LYS A 110 -17.81 10.39 2.93
CA LYS A 110 -17.71 11.86 3.00
C LYS A 110 -18.65 12.50 4.01
N THR A 111 -19.79 11.87 4.26
CA THR A 111 -20.75 12.30 5.28
C THR A 111 -20.25 11.87 6.65
N TRP A 112 -19.76 10.64 6.77
CA TRP A 112 -19.29 10.07 8.03
C TRP A 112 -18.02 10.74 8.56
N THR A 113 -17.12 11.18 7.68
CA THR A 113 -15.94 11.97 8.05
C THR A 113 -16.32 13.33 8.66
N LYS A 114 -17.43 13.94 8.23
CA LYS A 114 -17.95 15.18 8.84
C LYS A 114 -18.45 14.97 10.26
N TYR A 115 -18.96 13.77 10.57
CA TYR A 115 -19.38 13.37 11.92
C TYR A 115 -18.22 12.87 12.79
N GLY A 116 -16.98 12.92 12.29
CA GLY A 116 -15.77 12.61 13.06
C GLY A 116 -15.23 11.19 12.90
N VAL A 117 -15.82 10.36 12.03
CA VAL A 117 -15.31 9.02 11.74
C VAL A 117 -14.13 9.13 10.76
N LYS A 118 -12.90 8.89 11.23
CA LYS A 118 -11.68 9.17 10.45
C LYS A 118 -10.89 7.91 10.12
N LEU A 119 -10.91 6.93 11.00
CA LEU A 119 -10.04 5.76 10.97
C LEU A 119 -10.85 4.48 10.83
N ILE A 120 -10.27 3.46 10.21
CA ILE A 120 -10.95 2.16 10.05
C ILE A 120 -11.28 1.54 11.43
N GLN A 121 -10.49 1.82 12.47
CA GLN A 121 -10.77 1.42 13.85
C GLN A 121 -12.09 1.97 14.41
N ASP A 122 -12.57 3.07 13.85
CA ASP A 122 -13.78 3.73 14.33
C ASP A 122 -15.00 2.89 13.97
N ILE A 123 -14.96 2.22 12.81
CA ILE A 123 -16.01 1.33 12.28
C ILE A 123 -15.75 -0.14 12.61
N CYS A 124 -14.49 -0.57 12.54
CA CYS A 124 -14.09 -1.97 12.70
C CYS A 124 -13.24 -2.16 13.95
N THR A 125 -13.56 -3.19 14.73
CA THR A 125 -12.69 -3.70 15.79
C THR A 125 -11.89 -4.89 15.30
N GLN A 126 -10.89 -5.28 16.09
CA GLN A 126 -10.09 -6.49 15.86
C GLN A 126 -10.91 -7.79 15.77
N LYS A 127 -12.16 -7.78 16.25
CA LYS A 127 -13.08 -8.94 16.28
C LYS A 127 -14.19 -8.85 15.22
N GLY A 128 -14.28 -7.74 14.48
CA GLY A 128 -15.33 -7.52 13.48
C GLY A 128 -15.84 -6.09 13.40
N ILE A 129 -16.82 -5.88 12.53
CA ILE A 129 -17.49 -4.61 12.28
C ILE A 129 -18.38 -4.24 13.49
N LYS A 130 -18.34 -2.98 13.95
CA LYS A 130 -19.20 -2.53 15.07
C LYS A 130 -20.67 -2.51 14.62
N PRO A 131 -21.65 -2.74 15.50
CA PRO A 131 -23.05 -2.59 15.12
C PRO A 131 -23.40 -1.11 14.89
N PHE A 132 -24.27 -0.82 13.91
CA PHE A 132 -24.69 0.56 13.57
C PHE A 132 -25.21 1.37 14.77
N PRO A 133 -26.01 0.81 15.70
CA PRO A 133 -26.45 1.53 16.89
C PRO A 133 -25.29 2.08 17.73
N ALA A 134 -24.19 1.33 17.85
CA ALA A 134 -23.02 1.78 18.61
C ALA A 134 -22.29 2.95 17.90
N LEU A 135 -22.25 2.93 16.56
CA LEU A 135 -21.69 4.04 15.78
C LEU A 135 -22.58 5.29 15.85
N GLN A 136 -23.90 5.10 15.85
CA GLN A 136 -24.85 6.17 15.99
C GLN A 136 -24.73 6.87 17.35
N THR A 137 -24.66 6.11 18.45
CA THR A 137 -24.48 6.70 19.79
C THR A 137 -23.15 7.42 19.93
N GLN A 138 -22.08 6.92 19.27
CA GLN A 138 -20.74 7.48 19.39
C GLN A 138 -20.49 8.72 18.52
N TYR A 139 -21.06 8.76 17.31
CA TYR A 139 -20.77 9.79 16.31
C TYR A 139 -22.00 10.59 15.84
N ASN A 140 -23.18 10.35 16.44
CA ASN A 140 -24.45 11.00 16.07
C ASN A 140 -24.77 10.92 14.57
N ILE A 141 -24.48 9.76 13.95
CA ILE A 141 -24.74 9.52 12.52
C ILE A 141 -26.25 9.44 12.27
N PRO A 142 -26.77 10.06 11.18
CA PRO A 142 -28.18 9.98 10.83
C PRO A 142 -28.68 8.54 10.60
N ASN A 143 -29.89 8.24 11.08
CA ASN A 143 -30.56 6.95 10.86
C ASN A 143 -30.75 6.59 9.38
N SER A 144 -30.81 7.58 8.48
CA SER A 144 -30.90 7.36 7.04
C SER A 144 -29.70 6.58 6.47
N CYS A 145 -28.55 6.61 7.16
CA CYS A 145 -27.34 5.91 6.73
C CYS A 145 -27.32 4.42 7.14
N ILE A 146 -28.34 3.92 7.86
CA ILE A 146 -28.39 2.51 8.28
C ILE A 146 -28.41 1.55 7.09
N PHE A 147 -29.16 1.89 6.04
CA PHE A 147 -29.30 1.06 4.85
C PHE A 147 -27.99 0.98 4.06
N GLN A 148 -27.20 2.06 4.06
CA GLN A 148 -25.87 2.07 3.45
C GLN A 148 -24.86 1.24 4.24
N TYR A 149 -25.10 1.03 5.52
CA TYR A 149 -24.23 0.24 6.39
C TYR A 149 -24.49 -1.26 6.31
N LEU A 150 -25.71 -1.66 5.99
CA LEU A 150 -26.13 -3.06 5.91
C LEU A 150 -25.88 -3.69 4.53
N GLN A 151 -25.46 -2.91 3.53
CA GLN A 151 -25.07 -3.39 2.19
C GLN A 151 -23.59 -3.80 2.15
#